data_AF-H5WU95-F1
#
_entry.id   AF-H5WU95-F1
#
_cell.length_a   1.000
_cell.length_b   1.000
_cell.length_c   1.000
_cell.angle_alpha   90.00
_cell.angle_beta   90.00
_cell.angle_gamma   90.00
#
_symmetry.space_group_name_H-M   'P 1'
#
loop_
_entity.id
_entity.type
_entity.pdbx_description
1 polymer ?
#
loop_
_entity_poly.entity_id
_entity_poly.type
_entity_poly.pdbx_seq_one_letter_code
_entity_poly.pdbx_strand_id
1 'polypeptide(L)'
;MPNRAAWEPDHQVGHTTIDTQHQGLLDQCNVLADLCAADDGAHWHPSFDAAFERLKALAREHFETEATLLAGDAQRLEDHRSECEEFDYLVGEIVTADNFSRLELQRFLTLWCVGHVAGSAPGWRAWLASGNAPA
;
A
#
# COMPACT_ATOMS: atom_id res chain seq x y z
N MET A 1 18.14 10.05 -0.14
CA MET A 1 17.50 9.71 -1.43
C MET A 1 16.24 8.91 -1.18
N PRO A 2 15.13 9.26 -1.85
CA PRO A 2 13.85 8.57 -1.68
C PRO A 2 13.90 7.16 -2.28
N ASN A 3 13.06 6.26 -1.76
CA ASN A 3 12.91 4.91 -2.30
C ASN A 3 11.99 4.92 -3.52
N ARG A 4 12.23 4.03 -4.49
CA ARG A 4 11.37 3.84 -5.66
C ARG A 4 10.78 2.44 -5.61
N ALA A 5 9.53 2.32 -6.07
CA ALA A 5 8.84 1.06 -6.21
C ALA A 5 8.63 0.75 -7.69
N ALA A 6 9.17 -0.37 -8.15
CA ALA A 6 8.89 -0.87 -9.50
C ALA A 6 7.80 -1.95 -9.42
N TRP A 7 6.93 -1.98 -10.45
CA TRP A 7 6.08 -3.14 -10.66
C TRP A 7 6.92 -4.28 -11.26
N GLU A 8 6.88 -5.45 -10.62
CA GLU A 8 7.61 -6.64 -11.05
C GLU A 8 6.60 -7.77 -11.33
N PRO A 9 6.92 -8.73 -12.22
CA PRO A 9 6.03 -9.85 -12.51
C PRO A 9 5.58 -10.65 -11.28
N ASP A 10 6.44 -10.75 -10.25
CA ASP A 10 6.14 -11.50 -9.03
C ASP A 10 5.06 -10.84 -8.13
N HIS A 11 4.79 -9.55 -8.35
CA HIS A 11 3.70 -8.82 -7.68
C HIS A 11 2.32 -9.15 -8.24
N GLN A 12 2.27 -9.75 -9.44
CA GLN A 12 1.01 -10.08 -10.09
C GLN A 12 0.32 -11.23 -9.35
N VAL A 13 -0.95 -11.03 -9.00
CA VAL A 13 -1.78 -12.02 -8.32
C VAL A 13 -2.73 -12.75 -9.25
N GLY A 14 -2.99 -12.21 -10.44
CA GLY A 14 -3.88 -12.81 -11.44
C GLY A 14 -5.34 -12.41 -11.28
N HIS A 15 -5.62 -11.38 -10.48
CA HIS A 15 -6.93 -10.74 -10.37
C HIS A 15 -6.80 -9.27 -10.79
N THR A 16 -7.39 -8.90 -11.92
CA THR A 16 -7.14 -7.61 -12.59
C THR A 16 -7.35 -6.39 -11.68
N THR A 17 -8.39 -6.39 -10.85
CA THR A 17 -8.64 -5.28 -9.92
C THR A 17 -7.54 -5.16 -8.87
N ILE A 18 -7.09 -6.27 -8.30
CA ILE A 18 -6.05 -6.28 -7.27
C ILE A 18 -4.71 -5.89 -7.89
N ASP A 19 -4.38 -6.44 -9.06
CA ASP A 19 -3.16 -6.07 -9.79
C ASP A 19 -3.12 -4.57 -10.12
N THR A 20 -4.25 -3.99 -10.53
CA THR A 20 -4.36 -2.56 -10.84
C THR A 20 -4.22 -1.71 -9.58
N GLN A 21 -4.82 -2.13 -8.46
CA GLN A 21 -4.71 -1.43 -7.18
C GLN A 21 -3.30 -1.49 -6.61
N HIS A 22 -2.64 -2.65 -6.66
CA HIS A 22 -1.22 -2.77 -6.28
C HIS A 22 -0.33 -1.84 -7.10
N GLN A 23 -0.49 -1.79 -8.42
CA GLN A 23 0.24 -0.84 -9.28
C GLN A 23 -0.02 0.61 -8.85
N GLY A 24 -1.28 0.97 -8.60
CA GLY A 24 -1.67 2.30 -8.12
C GLY A 24 -1.00 2.70 -6.80
N LEU A 25 -0.85 1.76 -5.85
CA LEU A 25 -0.12 2.01 -4.60
C LEU A 25 1.36 2.30 -4.86
N LEU A 26 2.03 1.46 -5.66
CA LEU A 26 3.46 1.63 -5.98
C LEU A 26 3.74 2.92 -6.77
N ASP A 27 2.87 3.25 -7.73
CA ASP A 27 2.96 4.50 -8.49
C ASP A 27 2.79 5.72 -7.57
N GLN A 28 1.88 5.66 -6.60
CA GLN A 28 1.70 6.74 -5.64
C GLN A 28 2.92 6.88 -4.71
N CYS A 29 3.60 5.78 -4.35
CA CYS A 29 4.89 5.85 -3.66
C CYS A 29 5.97 6.57 -4.49
N ASN A 30 5.97 6.37 -5.81
CA ASN A 30 6.88 7.06 -6.72
C ASN A 30 6.56 8.57 -6.83
N VAL A 31 5.30 8.96 -6.80
CA VAL A 31 4.91 10.38 -6.72
C VAL A 31 5.46 11.03 -5.45
N LEU A 32 5.35 10.37 -4.29
CA LEU A 32 5.94 10.85 -3.04
C LEU A 32 7.47 10.98 -3.15
N ALA A 33 8.12 10.01 -3.81
CA ALA A 33 9.56 10.05 -4.05
C ALA A 33 9.99 11.25 -4.90
N ASP A 34 9.24 11.61 -5.95
CA ASP A 34 9.50 12.79 -6.77
C ASP A 34 9.42 14.08 -5.95
N LEU A 35 8.40 14.19 -5.09
CA LEU A 35 8.19 15.34 -4.21
C LEU A 35 9.27 15.49 -3.13
N CYS A 36 9.94 14.39 -2.76
CA CYS A 36 11.13 14.40 -1.89
C CYS A 36 12.44 14.69 -2.65
N ALA A 37 12.47 14.55 -3.97
CA ALA A 37 13.66 14.82 -4.78
C ALA A 37 13.70 16.25 -5.34
N ALA A 38 12.54 16.89 -5.49
CA ALA A 38 12.39 18.24 -6.04
C ALA A 38 12.78 19.36 -5.06
N ASP A 39 12.87 19.05 -3.77
CA ASP A 39 13.21 19.93 -2.67
C ASP A 39 14.12 19.12 -1.73
N ASP A 40 14.97 19.74 -0.91
CA ASP A 40 15.94 19.02 -0.06
C ASP A 40 15.30 18.08 1.01
N GLY A 41 13.96 17.99 1.01
CA GLY A 41 13.16 17.12 1.85
C GLY A 41 13.05 17.61 3.29
N ALA A 42 13.64 18.77 3.61
CA ALA A 42 13.79 19.26 4.99
C ALA A 42 12.52 19.89 5.56
N HIS A 43 11.63 20.42 4.72
CA HIS A 43 10.41 21.11 5.17
C HIS A 43 9.16 20.48 4.61
N TRP A 44 8.11 20.36 5.41
CA TRP A 44 6.82 19.83 4.96
C TRP A 44 6.23 20.68 3.82
N HIS A 45 5.62 20.03 2.81
CA HIS A 45 5.12 20.71 1.61
C HIS A 45 3.67 20.28 1.30
N PRO A 46 2.74 21.21 0.99
CA PRO A 46 1.33 20.87 0.77
C PRO A 46 1.09 19.83 -0.32
N SER A 47 1.92 19.80 -1.36
CA SER A 47 1.83 18.75 -2.41
C SER A 47 2.18 17.36 -1.88
N PHE A 48 3.10 17.27 -0.92
CA PHE A 48 3.44 16.01 -0.27
C PHE A 48 2.27 15.53 0.60
N ASP A 49 1.64 16.42 1.35
CA ASP A 49 0.42 16.10 2.12
C ASP A 49 -0.69 15.56 1.23
N ALA A 50 -0.99 16.26 0.14
CA ALA A 50 -2.01 15.83 -0.80
C ALA A 50 -1.69 14.45 -1.40
N ALA A 51 -0.42 14.19 -1.73
CA ALA A 51 0.03 12.90 -2.23
C ALA A 51 -0.04 11.80 -1.15
N PHE A 52 0.22 12.13 0.12
CA PHE A 52 0.12 11.20 1.22
C PHE A 52 -1.33 10.84 1.54
N GLU A 53 -2.24 11.82 1.59
CA GLU A 53 -3.68 11.57 1.70
C GLU A 53 -4.20 10.72 0.56
N ARG A 54 -3.70 10.93 -0.67
CA ARG A 54 -4.05 10.09 -1.82
C ARG A 54 -3.60 8.64 -1.63
N LEU A 55 -2.40 8.40 -1.09
CA LEU A 55 -1.94 7.04 -0.79
C LEU A 55 -2.85 6.36 0.23
N LYS A 56 -3.21 7.06 1.31
CA LYS A 56 -4.13 6.52 2.33
C LYS A 56 -5.50 6.17 1.74
N ALA A 57 -6.02 7.01 0.84
CA ALA A 57 -7.28 6.72 0.15
C ALA A 57 -7.17 5.48 -0.74
N LEU A 58 -6.08 5.32 -1.50
CA LEU A 58 -5.85 4.14 -2.34
C LEU A 58 -5.72 2.86 -1.49
N ALA A 59 -5.03 2.92 -0.35
CA ALA A 59 -4.88 1.78 0.55
C ALA A 59 -6.24 1.34 1.13
N ARG A 60 -7.08 2.29 1.55
CA ARG A 60 -8.44 1.98 2.05
C ARG A 60 -9.32 1.35 0.98
N GLU A 61 -9.34 1.91 -0.23
CA GLU A 61 -10.09 1.34 -1.36
C GLU A 61 -9.63 -0.08 -1.69
N HIS A 62 -8.32 -0.31 -1.66
CA HIS A 62 -7.73 -1.62 -1.85
C HIS A 62 -8.17 -2.61 -0.77
N PHE A 63 -8.04 -2.24 0.51
CA PHE A 63 -8.45 -3.09 1.62
C PHE A 63 -9.95 -3.41 1.63
N GLU A 64 -10.82 -2.46 1.24
CA GLU A 64 -12.25 -2.72 1.07
C GLU A 64 -12.53 -3.73 -0.04
N THR A 65 -11.75 -3.66 -1.13
CA THR A 65 -11.82 -4.61 -2.24
C THR A 65 -11.40 -6.01 -1.79
N GLU A 66 -10.28 -6.12 -1.08
CA GLU A 66 -9.80 -7.40 -0.53
C GLU A 66 -10.79 -7.99 0.47
N ALA A 67 -11.32 -7.19 1.40
CA ALA A 67 -12.32 -7.64 2.36
C ALA A 67 -13.58 -8.19 1.68
N THR A 68 -14.02 -7.55 0.58
CA THR A 68 -15.16 -8.02 -0.21
C THR A 68 -14.88 -9.38 -0.84
N LEU A 69 -13.68 -9.58 -1.40
CA LEU A 69 -13.27 -10.86 -2.00
C LEU A 69 -13.11 -11.96 -0.93
N LEU A 70 -12.64 -11.60 0.26
CA LEU A 70 -12.37 -12.52 1.37
C LEU A 70 -13.60 -12.79 2.26
N ALA A 71 -14.76 -12.20 1.98
CA ALA A 71 -15.96 -12.32 2.83
C ALA A 71 -16.41 -13.78 3.08
N GLY A 72 -16.05 -14.72 2.20
CA GLY A 72 -16.32 -16.15 2.34
C GLY A 72 -15.25 -16.95 3.11
N ASP A 73 -14.11 -16.35 3.46
CA ASP A 73 -12.97 -17.00 4.13
C ASP A 73 -12.66 -16.26 5.45
N ALA A 74 -13.28 -16.73 6.53
CA ALA A 74 -13.23 -16.06 7.83
C ALA A 74 -11.80 -15.95 8.41
N GLN A 75 -10.93 -16.94 8.14
CA GLN A 75 -9.54 -16.88 8.63
C GLN A 75 -8.76 -15.79 7.89
N ARG A 76 -8.85 -15.75 6.56
CA ARG A 76 -8.15 -14.73 5.77
C ARG A 76 -8.71 -13.33 6.02
N LEU A 77 -10.02 -13.21 6.25
CA LEU A 77 -10.64 -11.94 6.58
C LEU A 77 -10.13 -11.40 7.93
N GLU A 78 -9.87 -12.27 8.90
CA GLU A 78 -9.26 -11.87 10.18
C GLU A 78 -7.81 -11.42 10.02
N ASP A 79 -7.01 -12.17 9.27
CA ASP A 79 -5.62 -11.82 8.98
C ASP A 79 -5.56 -10.46 8.23
N HIS A 80 -6.44 -10.28 7.24
CA HIS A 80 -6.61 -9.03 6.49
C HIS A 80 -7.00 -7.85 7.39
N ARG A 81 -7.96 -8.05 8.30
CA ARG A 81 -8.37 -7.00 9.25
C ARG A 81 -7.20 -6.57 10.14
N SER A 82 -6.41 -7.53 10.61
CA SER A 82 -5.23 -7.24 11.45
C SER A 82 -4.21 -6.37 10.70
N GLU A 83 -3.98 -6.65 9.41
CA GLU A 83 -3.10 -5.84 8.55
C GLU A 83 -3.66 -4.42 8.32
N CYS A 84 -4.97 -4.30 8.08
CA CYS A 84 -5.64 -3.00 7.93
C CYS A 84 -5.50 -2.14 9.20
N GLU A 85 -5.74 -2.74 10.37
CA GLU A 85 -5.60 -2.08 11.68
C GLU A 85 -4.15 -1.65 11.94
N GLU A 86 -3.17 -2.48 11.59
CA GLU A 86 -1.75 -2.12 11.67
C GLU A 86 -1.43 -0.93 10.77
N PHE A 87 -1.88 -0.95 9.50
CA PHE A 87 -1.66 0.16 8.58
C PHE A 87 -2.29 1.47 9.10
N ASP A 88 -3.57 1.44 9.49
CA ASP A 88 -4.28 2.62 9.99
C ASP A 88 -3.63 3.19 11.25
N TYR A 89 -3.18 2.33 12.17
CA TYR A 89 -2.44 2.76 13.35
C TYR A 89 -1.10 3.39 12.97
N LEU A 90 -0.35 2.78 12.05
CA LEU A 90 0.92 3.33 11.57
C LEU A 90 0.71 4.72 10.97
N VAL A 91 -0.16 4.86 9.98
CA VAL A 91 -0.36 6.14 9.26
C VAL A 91 -1.11 7.21 10.05
N GLY A 92 -1.88 6.81 11.08
CA GLY A 92 -2.63 7.72 11.94
C GLY A 92 -1.82 8.24 13.14
N GLU A 93 -1.06 7.36 13.80
CA GLU A 93 -0.47 7.66 15.12
C GLU A 93 1.05 7.72 15.09
N ILE A 94 1.70 6.97 14.19
CA ILE A 94 3.16 6.84 14.19
C ILE A 94 3.80 7.79 13.17
N VAL A 95 3.36 7.72 11.90
CA VAL A 95 4.02 8.42 10.80
C VAL A 95 3.47 9.84 10.59
N THR A 96 3.46 10.62 11.67
CA THR A 96 3.06 12.04 11.67
C THR A 96 4.24 12.95 11.35
N ALA A 97 3.96 14.18 10.94
CA ALA A 97 5.00 15.20 10.67
C ALA A 97 5.84 15.55 11.91
N ASP A 98 5.35 15.24 13.12
CA ASP A 98 6.08 15.45 14.38
C ASP A 98 7.14 14.36 14.63
N ASN A 99 6.94 13.17 14.07
CA ASN A 99 7.78 11.99 14.30
C ASN A 99 8.71 11.66 13.12
N PHE A 100 8.40 12.15 11.90
CA PHE A 100 9.11 11.80 10.67
C PHE A 100 9.38 13.02 9.81
N SER A 101 10.58 13.10 9.22
CA SER A 101 10.78 13.93 8.03
C SER A 101 10.00 13.37 6.83
N ARG A 102 9.71 14.21 5.83
CA ARG A 102 9.04 13.76 4.58
C ARG A 102 9.79 12.58 3.94
N LEU A 103 11.12 12.63 3.94
CA LEU A 103 11.94 11.59 3.34
C LEU A 103 11.86 10.28 4.13
N GLU A 104 11.86 10.32 5.47
CA GLU A 104 11.72 9.11 6.29
C GLU A 104 10.32 8.50 6.13
N LEU A 105 9.27 9.34 6.16
CA LEU A 105 7.90 8.92 5.88
C LEU A 105 7.79 8.27 4.49
N GLN A 106 8.32 8.92 3.45
CA GLN A 106 8.31 8.39 2.08
C GLN A 106 8.99 7.01 1.99
N ARG A 107 10.16 6.86 2.61
CA ARG A 107 10.91 5.60 2.62
C ARG A 107 10.14 4.50 3.34
N PHE A 108 9.58 4.82 4.50
CA PHE A 108 8.76 3.90 5.28
C PHE A 108 7.56 3.42 4.47
N LEU A 109 6.76 4.35 3.93
CA LEU A 109 5.55 4.02 3.15
C LEU A 109 5.89 3.16 1.93
N THR A 110 6.98 3.48 1.23
CA THR A 110 7.40 2.70 0.05
C THR A 110 7.80 1.28 0.43
N LEU A 111 8.53 1.10 1.54
CA LEU A 111 8.90 -0.22 2.03
C LEU A 111 7.67 -1.01 2.48
N TRP A 112 6.74 -0.36 3.18
CA TRP A 112 5.50 -0.99 3.63
C TRP A 112 4.66 -1.45 2.42
N CYS A 113 4.40 -0.58 1.44
CA CYS A 113 3.62 -0.93 0.25
C CYS A 113 4.28 -2.04 -0.59
N VAL A 114 5.60 -1.99 -0.80
CA VAL A 114 6.32 -3.06 -1.51
C VAL A 114 6.24 -4.36 -0.72
N GLY A 115 6.42 -4.31 0.61
CA GLY A 115 6.33 -5.47 1.49
C GLY A 115 4.95 -6.12 1.46
N HIS A 116 3.89 -5.32 1.56
CA HIS A 116 2.50 -5.77 1.44
C HIS A 116 2.24 -6.42 0.09
N VAL A 117 2.51 -5.72 -1.02
CA VAL A 117 2.27 -6.23 -2.39
C VAL A 117 3.04 -7.52 -2.67
N ALA A 118 4.34 -7.57 -2.34
CA ALA A 118 5.16 -8.75 -2.57
C ALA A 118 4.82 -9.90 -1.60
N GLY A 119 4.47 -9.58 -0.36
CA GLY A 119 4.14 -10.55 0.68
C GLY A 119 2.77 -11.21 0.49
N SER A 120 1.77 -10.43 0.04
CA SER A 120 0.39 -10.92 -0.17
C SER A 120 0.26 -11.73 -1.47
N ALA A 121 1.06 -11.43 -2.50
CA ALA A 121 0.91 -12.00 -3.83
C ALA A 121 0.90 -13.54 -3.91
N PRO A 122 1.81 -14.29 -3.23
CA PRO A 122 1.74 -15.76 -3.22
C PRO A 122 0.45 -16.30 -2.59
N GLY A 123 -0.02 -15.65 -1.52
CA GLY A 123 -1.23 -16.02 -0.80
C GLY A 123 -2.49 -15.84 -1.66
N TRP A 124 -2.56 -14.72 -2.38
CA TRP A 124 -3.61 -14.44 -3.35
C TRP A 124 -3.59 -15.44 -4.52
N ARG A 125 -2.44 -15.68 -5.14
CA ARG A 125 -2.31 -16.65 -6.25
C ARG A 125 -2.79 -18.03 -5.85
N ALA A 126 -2.41 -18.50 -4.66
CA ALA A 126 -2.83 -19.81 -4.15
C ALA A 126 -4.36 -19.88 -3.95
N TRP A 127 -4.96 -18.83 -3.40
CA TRP A 127 -6.39 -18.76 -3.14
C TRP A 127 -7.23 -18.62 -4.42
N LEU A 128 -6.78 -17.83 -5.39
CA LEU A 128 -7.43 -17.70 -6.70
C LEU A 128 -7.37 -19.03 -7.47
N ALA A 129 -6.23 -19.73 -7.41
CA ALA A 129 -6.06 -21.03 -8.06
C ALA A 129 -6.93 -22.15 -7.44
N SER A 130 -7.36 -22.02 -6.18
CA SER A 130 -8.25 -22.99 -5.55
C SER A 130 -9.73 -22.82 -5.90
N GLY A 131 -10.09 -21.83 -6.74
CA GLY A 131 -11.48 -21.59 -7.15
C GLY A 131 -12.35 -20.96 -6.07
N ASN A 132 -11.75 -20.37 -5.03
CA ASN A 132 -12.46 -19.73 -3.92
C ASN A 132 -12.88 -18.29 -4.23
N ALA A 133 -12.48 -17.76 -5.39
CA ALA A 133 -12.87 -16.42 -5.82
C ALA A 133 -14.37 -16.34 -6.10
N PRO A 134 -15.09 -15.34 -5.56
CA PRO A 134 -16.46 -15.08 -5.98
C PRO A 134 -16.48 -14.78 -7.50
N ALA A 135 -17.51 -15.32 -8.18
CA ALA A 135 -17.71 -15.18 -9.62
C ALA A 135 -18.05 -13.74 -10.05
#